data_AF-A0A523BLP1-F1
#
_entry.id   AF-A0A523BLP1-F1
#
_cell.length_a   1.000
_cell.length_b   1.000
_cell.length_c   1.000
_cell.angle_alpha   90.00
_cell.angle_beta   90.00
_cell.angle_gamma   90.00
#
_symmetry.space_group_name_H-M   'P 1'
#
loop_
_entity.id
_entity.type
_entity.pdbx_description
1 polymer ?
#
loop_
_entity_poly.entity_id
_entity_poly.type
_entity_poly.pdbx_seq_one_letter_code
_entity_poly.pdbx_strand_id
1 'polypeptide(L)'
;MPDIEVFLSYVPTKLETSSIALAARQSKMIENILKGKEKEIKRRTGLSVKYIEIRHGVDFSKVLEEGITTLPAIRIGSRIFFGEEALLLADAIASGADPLKINSLGYLRLDSLKARAKKVLEKAHEMGIDINSVLPGKKDKLAEIISKEEFLGYNEAVEMDKLIKSAEEELSRVHERKSLEKLRNEVYEKMEELKEITKRIEDKFGLKVKIGIEIPDNCDSECLKSMEKEIERRKNIALQVLSISQDIREGVMIMEEISQPFDRLIGHDLLGRVVEIVRDVGITKGEVKLDEKSYKIMKFIGDNLAILKDLKPVIEAKRLASVRVPEGDPIEIADSLLKGISVEVSRIKQELEIENEMRRLMPALERMVISELSTGEKRIEEIRIPAAFRNEVIRRLKESGIVEEVNGLIRLKKQ
;
A
#
# COMPACT_ATOMS: atom_id res chain seq x y z
N MET A 1 -36.34 -44.64 35.61
CA MET A 1 -36.54 -43.97 34.29
C MET A 1 -35.98 -42.56 34.43
N PRO A 2 -35.47 -41.90 33.37
CA PRO A 2 -35.10 -40.50 33.50
C PRO A 2 -36.36 -39.69 33.83
N ASP A 3 -36.31 -38.94 34.92
CA ASP A 3 -37.39 -38.08 35.38
C ASP A 3 -36.95 -36.61 35.27
N ILE A 4 -37.92 -35.72 35.06
CA ILE A 4 -37.74 -34.27 35.18
C ILE A 4 -37.95 -33.96 36.66
N GLU A 5 -36.88 -33.64 37.38
CA GLU A 5 -36.96 -33.30 38.80
C GLU A 5 -37.00 -31.79 38.97
N VAL A 6 -38.07 -31.30 39.60
CA VAL A 6 -38.35 -29.87 39.78
C VAL A 6 -38.19 -29.52 41.25
N PHE A 7 -37.17 -28.74 41.57
CA PHE A 7 -36.84 -28.28 42.92
C PHE A 7 -37.46 -26.92 43.14
N LEU A 8 -38.47 -26.88 44.00
CA LEU A 8 -39.26 -25.68 44.28
C LEU A 8 -38.86 -25.08 45.61
N SER A 9 -38.67 -23.76 45.63
CA SER A 9 -38.48 -22.98 46.84
C SER A 9 -39.83 -22.75 47.53
N TYR A 10 -39.98 -23.26 48.75
CA TYR A 10 -41.14 -22.99 49.60
C TYR A 10 -40.79 -21.99 50.71
N VAL A 11 -41.56 -20.91 50.79
CA VAL A 11 -41.42 -19.85 51.79
C VAL A 11 -42.77 -19.65 52.48
N PRO A 12 -42.88 -19.83 53.80
CA PRO A 12 -44.07 -19.44 54.56
C PRO A 12 -44.30 -17.94 54.39
N THR A 13 -45.54 -17.54 54.13
CA THR A 13 -46.04 -16.28 53.52
C THR A 13 -45.67 -14.93 54.16
N LYS A 14 -44.56 -14.76 54.89
CA LYS A 14 -44.23 -13.50 55.61
C LYS A 14 -42.78 -12.98 55.53
N LEU A 15 -41.98 -13.37 54.54
CA LEU A 15 -40.63 -12.83 54.36
C LEU A 15 -40.47 -12.16 52.98
N GLU A 16 -40.65 -10.83 52.96
CA GLU A 16 -40.42 -9.95 51.81
C GLU A 16 -38.99 -9.41 51.81
N THR A 17 -38.00 -10.28 51.58
CA THR A 17 -36.66 -9.84 51.17
C THR A 17 -36.25 -10.49 49.84
N SER A 18 -35.47 -9.72 49.08
CA SER A 18 -35.55 -9.59 47.62
C SER A 18 -35.14 -10.82 46.78
N SER A 19 -34.42 -11.79 47.32
CA SER A 19 -33.98 -12.99 46.56
C SER A 19 -34.83 -14.24 46.84
N ILE A 20 -35.19 -14.48 48.10
CA ILE A 20 -35.98 -15.64 48.52
C ILE A 20 -37.44 -15.51 48.02
N ALA A 21 -38.00 -14.30 48.08
CA ALA A 21 -39.33 -14.01 47.54
C ALA A 21 -39.39 -14.20 46.02
N LEU A 22 -38.33 -13.82 45.30
CA LEU A 22 -38.22 -14.05 43.85
C LEU A 22 -38.16 -15.55 43.53
N ALA A 23 -37.33 -16.31 44.24
CA ALA A 23 -37.24 -17.75 44.07
C ALA A 23 -38.58 -18.46 44.31
N ALA A 24 -39.33 -18.04 45.34
CA ALA A 24 -40.67 -18.59 45.62
C ALA A 24 -41.69 -18.24 44.52
N ARG A 25 -41.67 -17.00 44.00
CA ARG A 25 -42.52 -16.59 42.88
C ARG A 25 -42.21 -17.40 41.61
N GLN A 26 -40.94 -17.54 41.26
CA GLN A 26 -40.51 -18.35 40.12
C GLN A 26 -40.87 -19.83 40.30
N SER A 27 -40.75 -20.36 41.52
CA SER A 27 -41.16 -21.73 41.85
C SER A 27 -42.66 -21.94 41.58
N LYS A 28 -43.50 -21.02 42.04
CA LYS A 28 -44.95 -21.06 41.79
C LYS A 28 -45.29 -20.98 40.30
N MET A 29 -44.55 -20.17 39.54
CA MET A 29 -44.71 -20.09 38.08
C MET A 29 -44.34 -21.40 37.40
N ILE A 30 -43.17 -21.99 37.72
CA ILE A 30 -42.74 -23.30 37.19
C ILE A 30 -43.78 -24.38 37.48
N GLU A 31 -44.26 -24.43 38.73
CA GLU A 31 -45.29 -25.38 39.12
C GLU A 31 -46.57 -25.20 38.29
N ASN A 32 -47.07 -23.97 38.15
CA ASN A 32 -48.27 -23.69 37.34
C ASN A 32 -48.09 -24.07 35.86
N ILE A 33 -46.91 -23.85 35.29
CA ILE A 33 -46.59 -24.16 33.90
C ILE A 33 -46.61 -25.69 33.65
N LEU A 34 -46.03 -26.47 34.57
CA LEU A 34 -45.81 -27.90 34.36
C LEU A 34 -46.96 -28.78 34.87
N LYS A 35 -47.61 -28.44 35.99
CA LYS A 35 -48.59 -29.29 36.69
C LYS A 35 -49.84 -29.60 35.87
N GLY A 36 -50.21 -28.70 34.95
CA GLY A 36 -51.30 -28.92 33.99
C GLY A 36 -50.93 -29.76 32.76
N LYS A 37 -49.64 -30.02 32.52
CA LYS A 37 -49.12 -30.59 31.27
C LYS A 37 -48.38 -31.93 31.45
N GLU A 38 -48.32 -32.48 32.65
CA GLU A 38 -47.55 -33.69 33.00
C GLU A 38 -47.88 -34.90 32.11
N LYS A 39 -49.17 -35.18 31.90
CA LYS A 39 -49.62 -36.30 31.04
C LYS A 39 -49.18 -36.10 29.59
N GLU A 40 -49.23 -34.87 29.11
CA GLU A 40 -48.80 -34.52 27.76
C GLU A 40 -47.28 -34.61 27.61
N ILE A 41 -46.53 -34.10 28.59
CA ILE A 41 -45.06 -34.21 28.65
C ILE A 41 -44.67 -35.68 28.64
N LYS A 42 -45.24 -36.52 29.52
CA LYS A 42 -44.96 -37.96 29.56
C LYS A 42 -45.27 -38.67 28.25
N ARG A 43 -46.37 -38.31 27.57
CA ARG A 43 -46.72 -38.86 26.26
C ARG A 43 -45.73 -38.45 25.17
N ARG A 44 -45.25 -37.19 25.17
CA ARG A 44 -44.37 -36.65 24.12
C ARG A 44 -42.90 -37.05 24.31
N THR A 45 -42.41 -37.02 25.54
CA THR A 45 -40.98 -37.16 25.86
C THR A 45 -40.63 -38.48 26.56
N GLY A 46 -41.63 -39.21 27.07
CA GLY A 46 -41.42 -40.42 27.87
C GLY A 46 -40.97 -40.16 29.32
N LEU A 47 -40.78 -38.90 29.72
CA LEU A 47 -40.29 -38.53 31.05
C LEU A 47 -41.45 -38.24 32.01
N SER A 48 -41.31 -38.61 33.29
CA SER A 48 -42.26 -38.20 34.33
C SER A 48 -41.75 -36.95 35.05
N VAL A 49 -42.66 -36.06 35.48
CA VAL A 49 -42.31 -34.86 36.26
C VAL A 49 -42.45 -35.18 37.74
N LYS A 50 -41.41 -34.86 38.52
CA LYS A 50 -41.36 -35.08 39.97
C LYS A 50 -41.06 -33.76 40.66
N TYR A 51 -41.94 -33.31 41.56
CA TYR A 51 -41.76 -32.07 42.33
C TYR A 51 -41.16 -32.38 43.68
N ILE A 52 -40.18 -31.57 44.07
CA ILE A 52 -39.45 -31.67 45.33
C ILE A 52 -39.53 -30.29 45.97
N GLU A 53 -40.36 -30.18 47.02
CA GLU A 53 -40.52 -28.95 47.78
C GLU A 53 -39.40 -28.79 48.81
N ILE A 54 -38.64 -27.70 48.71
CA ILE A 54 -37.52 -27.42 49.60
C ILE A 54 -37.89 -26.28 50.55
N ARG A 55 -37.93 -26.60 51.84
CA ARG A 55 -38.11 -25.60 52.91
C ARG A 55 -36.76 -25.01 53.29
N HIS A 56 -36.67 -23.68 53.32
CA HIS A 56 -35.45 -22.97 53.70
C HIS A 56 -34.99 -23.38 55.10
N GLY A 57 -33.71 -23.78 55.25
CA GLY A 57 -33.11 -24.22 56.52
C GLY A 57 -32.72 -25.70 56.55
N VAL A 58 -33.69 -26.61 56.71
CA VAL A 58 -33.41 -28.04 56.99
C VAL A 58 -33.17 -28.85 55.72
N ASP A 59 -33.93 -28.57 54.65
CA ASP A 59 -33.87 -29.36 53.41
C ASP A 59 -32.86 -28.79 52.41
N PHE A 60 -32.52 -27.51 52.52
CA PHE A 60 -31.62 -26.82 51.59
C PHE A 60 -30.18 -27.35 51.67
N SER A 61 -29.68 -27.70 52.85
CA SER A 61 -28.33 -28.28 53.01
C SER A 61 -28.16 -29.62 52.29
N LYS A 62 -29.20 -30.46 52.27
CA LYS A 62 -29.19 -31.74 51.54
C LYS A 62 -29.22 -31.55 50.02
N VAL A 63 -29.93 -30.53 49.56
CA VAL A 63 -30.06 -30.18 48.14
C VAL A 63 -28.75 -29.56 47.60
N LEU A 64 -28.02 -28.82 48.44
CA LEU A 64 -26.67 -28.34 48.12
C LEU A 64 -25.67 -29.49 47.93
N GLU A 65 -25.74 -30.54 48.76
CA GLU A 65 -24.91 -31.76 48.62
C GLU A 65 -25.21 -32.50 47.30
N GLU A 66 -26.42 -32.37 46.76
CA GLU A 66 -26.82 -32.89 45.45
C GLU A 66 -26.42 -31.98 44.26
N GLY A 67 -25.66 -30.90 44.51
CA GLY A 67 -25.16 -29.98 43.48
C GLY A 67 -26.17 -28.93 43.01
N ILE A 68 -27.28 -28.75 43.72
CA ILE A 68 -28.29 -27.71 43.41
C ILE A 68 -27.95 -26.46 44.21
N THR A 69 -27.26 -25.53 43.57
CA THR A 69 -26.69 -24.34 44.23
C THR A 69 -27.65 -23.15 44.32
N THR A 70 -28.79 -23.20 43.62
CA THR A 70 -29.77 -22.12 43.57
C THR A 70 -31.16 -22.69 43.33
N LEU A 71 -32.20 -22.06 43.91
CA LEU A 71 -33.59 -22.41 43.69
C LEU A 71 -34.36 -21.26 43.01
N PRO A 72 -35.41 -21.55 42.22
CA PRO A 72 -35.82 -22.89 41.77
C PRO A 72 -34.80 -23.55 40.85
N ALA A 73 -34.87 -24.87 40.71
CA ALA A 73 -34.04 -25.61 39.77
C ALA A 73 -34.82 -26.73 39.07
N ILE A 74 -34.42 -27.06 37.84
CA ILE A 74 -34.91 -28.23 37.11
C ILE A 74 -33.71 -29.10 36.74
N ARG A 75 -33.78 -30.38 37.11
CA ARG A 75 -32.79 -31.40 36.77
C ARG A 75 -33.36 -32.37 35.73
N ILE A 76 -32.59 -32.58 34.66
CA ILE A 76 -32.90 -33.54 33.60
C ILE A 76 -31.64 -34.36 33.34
N GLY A 77 -31.65 -35.64 33.72
CA GLY A 77 -30.44 -36.47 33.69
C GLY A 77 -29.34 -35.88 34.57
N SER A 78 -28.14 -35.68 34.01
CA SER A 78 -26.99 -35.09 34.72
C SER A 78 -26.97 -33.55 34.74
N ARG A 79 -27.98 -32.90 34.16
CA ARG A 79 -27.96 -31.44 33.90
C ARG A 79 -28.92 -30.72 34.82
N ILE A 80 -28.51 -29.54 35.29
CA ILE A 80 -29.30 -28.73 36.21
C ILE A 80 -29.39 -27.29 35.67
N PHE A 81 -30.61 -26.76 35.65
CA PHE A 81 -30.93 -25.40 35.25
C PHE A 81 -31.46 -24.64 36.46
N PHE A 82 -31.08 -23.37 36.61
CA PHE A 82 -31.30 -22.60 37.83
C PHE A 82 -32.09 -21.31 37.59
N GLY A 83 -32.92 -20.92 38.56
CA GLY A 83 -33.62 -19.63 38.61
C GLY A 83 -34.45 -19.37 37.36
N GLU A 84 -34.21 -18.23 36.71
CA GLU A 84 -34.89 -17.86 35.46
C GLU A 84 -34.63 -18.86 34.32
N GLU A 85 -33.46 -19.52 34.28
CA GLU A 85 -33.19 -20.54 33.27
C GLU A 85 -34.07 -21.79 33.47
N ALA A 86 -34.34 -22.14 34.73
CA ALA A 86 -35.29 -23.19 35.07
C ALA A 86 -36.72 -22.80 34.65
N LEU A 87 -37.09 -21.52 34.82
CA LEU A 87 -38.39 -21.00 34.41
C LEU A 87 -38.56 -21.00 32.88
N LEU A 88 -37.54 -20.55 32.13
CA LEU A 88 -37.51 -20.65 30.67
C LEU A 88 -37.60 -22.10 30.19
N LEU A 89 -36.90 -23.01 30.86
CA LEU A 89 -36.94 -24.44 30.54
C LEU A 89 -38.34 -25.03 30.78
N ALA A 90 -38.98 -24.70 31.89
CA ALA A 90 -40.34 -25.14 32.19
C ALA A 90 -41.30 -24.71 31.08
N ASP A 91 -41.22 -23.44 30.66
CA ASP A 91 -42.08 -22.89 29.60
C ASP A 91 -41.76 -23.49 28.22
N ALA A 92 -40.48 -23.74 27.93
CA ALA A 92 -40.05 -24.43 26.71
C ALA A 92 -40.64 -25.85 26.63
N ILE A 93 -40.53 -26.63 27.71
CA ILE A 93 -41.10 -27.98 27.81
C ILE A 93 -42.62 -27.92 27.65
N ALA A 94 -43.27 -26.97 28.31
CA ALA A 94 -44.71 -26.75 28.20
C ALA A 94 -45.13 -26.39 26.77
N SER A 95 -44.28 -25.70 26.02
CA SER A 95 -44.47 -25.34 24.61
C SER A 95 -44.09 -26.46 23.64
N GLY A 96 -43.64 -27.63 24.13
CA GLY A 96 -43.36 -28.81 23.33
C GLY A 96 -41.88 -29.00 22.95
N ALA A 97 -40.97 -28.21 23.52
CA ALA A 97 -39.54 -28.45 23.36
C ALA A 97 -39.13 -29.77 24.04
N ASP A 98 -38.18 -30.47 23.42
CA ASP A 98 -37.61 -31.69 23.97
C ASP A 98 -36.57 -31.34 25.05
N PRO A 99 -36.84 -31.62 26.34
CA PRO A 99 -35.93 -31.31 27.43
C PRO A 99 -34.55 -31.94 27.28
N LEU A 100 -34.42 -33.09 26.61
CA LEU A 100 -33.14 -33.77 26.42
C LEU A 100 -32.24 -33.10 25.38
N LYS A 101 -32.81 -32.23 24.53
CA LYS A 101 -32.08 -31.52 23.46
C LYS A 101 -31.67 -30.09 23.85
N ILE A 102 -32.12 -29.60 25.00
CA ILE A 102 -31.85 -28.23 25.43
C ILE A 102 -30.47 -28.16 26.10
N ASN A 103 -29.53 -27.48 25.43
CA ASN A 103 -28.13 -27.39 25.87
C ASN A 103 -27.81 -26.20 26.78
N SER A 104 -28.54 -25.10 26.67
CA SER A 104 -28.48 -23.97 27.59
C SER A 104 -29.61 -23.01 27.18
N LEU A 105 -30.18 -22.30 28.14
CA LEU A 105 -31.12 -21.21 27.89
C LEU A 105 -30.59 -19.90 28.50
N GLY A 106 -29.37 -19.88 29.02
CA GLY A 106 -28.74 -18.73 29.66
C GLY A 106 -28.73 -17.48 28.76
N TYR A 107 -28.53 -17.64 27.45
CA TYR A 107 -28.53 -16.54 26.48
C TYR A 107 -29.92 -15.93 26.22
N LEU A 108 -31.00 -16.64 26.60
CA LEU A 108 -32.39 -16.18 26.51
C LEU A 108 -32.88 -15.54 27.81
N ARG A 109 -32.08 -15.53 28.88
CA ARG A 109 -32.42 -14.82 30.12
C ARG A 109 -32.60 -13.33 29.81
N LEU A 110 -33.55 -12.69 30.47
CA LEU A 110 -33.86 -11.28 30.25
C LEU A 110 -32.62 -10.40 30.38
N ASP A 111 -31.82 -10.57 31.42
CA ASP A 111 -30.59 -9.79 31.63
C ASP A 111 -29.58 -9.97 30.49
N SER A 112 -29.48 -11.18 29.93
CA SER A 112 -28.59 -11.46 28.80
C SER A 112 -29.08 -10.78 27.52
N LEU A 113 -30.39 -10.84 27.25
CA LEU A 113 -31.01 -10.16 26.11
C LEU A 113 -30.90 -8.64 26.24
N LYS A 114 -31.15 -8.08 27.44
CA LYS A 114 -30.93 -6.65 27.73
C LYS A 114 -29.49 -6.22 27.48
N ALA A 115 -28.53 -6.96 28.00
CA ALA A 115 -27.11 -6.64 27.83
C ALA A 115 -26.72 -6.65 26.35
N ARG A 116 -27.21 -7.63 25.56
CA ARG A 116 -26.94 -7.69 24.12
C ARG A 116 -27.64 -6.57 23.35
N ALA A 117 -28.92 -6.31 23.63
CA ALA A 117 -29.66 -5.20 23.02
C ALA A 117 -28.96 -3.86 23.27
N LYS A 118 -28.51 -3.62 24.51
CA LYS A 118 -27.74 -2.42 24.88
C LYS A 118 -26.44 -2.32 24.08
N LYS A 119 -25.68 -3.41 23.99
CA LYS A 119 -24.43 -3.46 23.19
C LYS A 119 -24.65 -3.14 21.72
N VAL A 120 -25.77 -3.57 21.13
CA VAL A 120 -26.09 -3.24 19.73
C VAL A 120 -26.28 -1.74 19.56
N LEU A 121 -27.03 -1.09 20.46
CA LEU A 121 -27.25 0.36 20.43
C LEU A 121 -25.97 1.15 20.69
N GLU A 122 -25.18 0.74 21.70
CA GLU A 122 -23.89 1.36 22.03
C GLU A 122 -22.91 1.26 20.85
N LYS A 123 -22.74 0.08 20.26
CA LYS A 123 -21.84 -0.15 19.10
C LYS A 123 -22.22 0.71 17.90
N ALA A 124 -23.52 0.84 17.61
CA ALA A 124 -23.95 1.70 16.51
C ALA A 124 -23.67 3.19 16.76
N HIS A 125 -23.85 3.64 18.01
CA HIS A 125 -23.52 5.01 18.42
C HIS A 125 -22.01 5.28 18.30
N GLU A 126 -21.16 4.39 18.82
CA GLU A 126 -19.69 4.49 18.72
C GLU A 126 -19.22 4.57 17.26
N MET A 127 -19.91 3.89 16.35
CA MET A 127 -19.60 3.90 14.92
C MET A 127 -20.20 5.10 14.15
N GLY A 128 -20.89 6.02 14.84
CA GLY A 128 -21.59 7.15 14.23
C GLY A 128 -22.62 6.69 13.18
N ILE A 129 -23.29 5.56 13.41
CA ILE A 129 -24.36 5.05 12.54
C ILE A 129 -25.70 5.54 13.07
N ASP A 130 -26.50 6.14 12.20
CA ASP A 130 -27.92 6.31 12.50
C ASP A 130 -28.63 4.95 12.43
N ILE A 131 -28.90 4.38 13.60
CA ILE A 131 -29.61 3.09 13.74
C ILE A 131 -30.93 3.11 13.00
N ASN A 132 -31.64 4.24 12.92
CA ASN A 132 -32.94 4.27 12.24
C ASN A 132 -32.83 4.09 10.73
N SER A 133 -31.68 4.44 10.15
CA SER A 133 -31.38 4.24 8.73
C SER A 133 -30.99 2.79 8.41
N VAL A 134 -30.24 2.13 9.30
CA VAL A 134 -29.71 0.77 9.09
C VAL A 134 -30.67 -0.30 9.60
N LEU A 135 -31.38 -0.01 10.68
CA LEU A 135 -32.25 -0.91 11.43
C LEU A 135 -33.66 -0.28 11.61
N PRO A 136 -34.42 0.00 10.54
CA PRO A 136 -35.71 0.68 10.65
C PRO A 136 -36.68 -0.05 11.58
N GLY A 137 -37.22 0.65 12.57
CA GLY A 137 -38.17 0.11 13.55
C GLY A 137 -37.60 -0.90 14.55
N LYS A 138 -36.33 -1.31 14.43
CA LYS A 138 -35.67 -2.21 15.40
C LYS A 138 -35.07 -1.43 16.57
N LYS A 139 -34.71 -0.14 16.40
CA LYS A 139 -34.20 0.72 17.49
C LYS A 139 -35.17 0.75 18.68
N ASP A 140 -36.43 1.03 18.41
CA ASP A 140 -37.46 1.16 19.44
C ASP A 140 -37.73 -0.20 20.11
N LYS A 141 -37.72 -1.29 19.33
CA LYS A 141 -37.85 -2.65 19.86
C LYS A 141 -36.65 -3.06 20.74
N LEU A 142 -35.43 -2.68 20.38
CA LEU A 142 -34.25 -2.91 21.23
C LEU A 142 -34.34 -2.10 22.53
N ALA A 143 -34.82 -0.86 22.47
CA ALA A 143 -35.07 -0.03 23.65
C ALA A 143 -36.16 -0.63 24.55
N GLU A 144 -37.22 -1.16 23.96
CA GLU A 144 -38.28 -1.88 24.67
C GLU A 144 -37.73 -3.12 25.40
N ILE A 145 -36.88 -3.92 24.75
CA ILE A 145 -36.22 -5.07 25.40
C ILE A 145 -35.41 -4.61 26.62
N ILE A 146 -34.68 -3.50 26.51
CA ILE A 146 -33.86 -2.94 27.59
C ILE A 146 -34.72 -2.53 28.79
N SER A 147 -35.91 -1.98 28.56
CA SER A 147 -36.82 -1.51 29.62
C SER A 147 -37.72 -2.58 30.22
N LYS A 148 -37.76 -3.81 29.69
CA LYS A 148 -38.62 -4.88 30.23
C LYS A 148 -38.24 -5.27 31.66
N GLU A 149 -39.20 -5.30 32.57
CA GLU A 149 -38.95 -5.67 33.98
C GLU A 149 -39.42 -7.09 34.32
N GLU A 150 -40.19 -7.72 33.45
CA GLU A 150 -40.86 -8.99 33.70
C GLU A 150 -40.25 -10.15 32.91
N PHE A 151 -40.49 -11.36 33.41
CA PHE A 151 -40.17 -12.60 32.72
C PHE A 151 -40.95 -12.71 31.40
N LEU A 152 -40.24 -13.06 30.31
CA LEU A 152 -40.77 -13.03 28.95
C LEU A 152 -41.46 -14.34 28.53
N GLY A 153 -41.23 -15.44 29.23
CA GLY A 153 -41.55 -16.76 28.65
C GLY A 153 -40.58 -17.13 27.54
N TYR A 154 -40.61 -18.40 27.15
CA TYR A 154 -39.67 -18.98 26.19
C TYR A 154 -39.88 -18.44 24.78
N ASN A 155 -41.13 -18.37 24.30
CA ASN A 155 -41.39 -17.95 22.91
C ASN A 155 -41.03 -16.48 22.67
N GLU A 156 -41.40 -15.59 23.59
CA GLU A 156 -41.06 -14.16 23.51
C GLU A 156 -39.54 -13.95 23.61
N ALA A 157 -38.85 -14.66 24.51
CA ALA A 157 -37.40 -14.60 24.62
C ALA A 157 -36.70 -15.03 23.31
N VAL A 158 -37.21 -16.06 22.63
CA VAL A 158 -36.71 -16.50 21.31
C VAL A 158 -36.95 -15.44 20.23
N GLU A 159 -38.10 -14.77 20.23
CA GLU A 159 -38.38 -13.69 19.29
C GLU A 159 -37.43 -12.50 19.50
N MET A 160 -37.16 -12.14 20.74
CA MET A 160 -36.20 -11.09 21.10
C MET A 160 -34.77 -11.46 20.71
N ASP A 161 -34.35 -12.71 20.95
CA ASP A 161 -33.03 -13.19 20.51
C ASP A 161 -32.86 -13.11 18.98
N LYS A 162 -33.88 -13.51 18.22
CA LYS A 162 -33.87 -13.39 16.75
C LYS A 162 -33.75 -11.94 16.30
N LEU A 163 -34.47 -11.03 16.94
CA LEU A 163 -34.39 -9.59 16.64
C LEU A 163 -32.98 -9.05 16.92
N ILE A 164 -32.42 -9.37 18.07
CA ILE A 164 -31.06 -8.94 18.46
C ILE A 164 -30.02 -9.50 17.48
N LYS A 165 -30.08 -10.80 17.14
CA LYS A 165 -29.15 -11.43 16.17
C LYS A 165 -29.21 -10.75 14.80
N SER A 166 -30.41 -10.53 14.30
CA SER A 166 -30.60 -9.83 13.03
C SER A 166 -30.01 -8.40 13.07
N ALA A 167 -30.14 -7.71 14.20
CA ALA A 167 -29.54 -6.38 14.37
C ALA A 167 -28.00 -6.43 14.46
N GLU A 168 -27.44 -7.42 15.16
CA GLU A 168 -25.99 -7.67 15.25
C GLU A 168 -25.39 -7.95 13.86
N GLU A 169 -26.07 -8.75 13.03
CA GLU A 169 -25.65 -9.09 11.66
C GLU A 169 -25.68 -7.87 10.73
N GLU A 170 -26.77 -7.12 10.72
CA GLU A 170 -26.91 -5.91 9.88
C GLU A 170 -25.87 -4.85 10.25
N LEU A 171 -25.66 -4.63 11.55
CA LEU A 171 -24.64 -3.69 12.02
C LEU A 171 -23.22 -4.12 11.62
N SER A 172 -22.94 -5.43 11.68
CA SER A 172 -21.64 -5.98 11.27
C SER A 172 -21.39 -5.79 9.78
N ARG A 173 -22.41 -6.02 8.93
CA ARG A 173 -22.32 -5.74 7.48
C ARG A 173 -22.06 -4.26 7.17
N VAL A 174 -22.70 -3.34 7.90
CA VAL A 174 -22.44 -1.91 7.71
C VAL A 174 -21.04 -1.52 8.19
N HIS A 175 -20.56 -2.12 9.29
CA HIS A 175 -19.18 -1.92 9.76
C HIS A 175 -18.17 -2.30 8.68
N GLU A 176 -18.32 -3.48 8.08
CA GLU A 176 -17.45 -3.97 7.00
C GLU A 176 -17.50 -3.06 5.77
N ARG A 177 -18.69 -2.57 5.40
CA ARG A 177 -18.81 -1.62 4.27
C ARG A 177 -18.13 -0.29 4.57
N LYS A 178 -18.34 0.30 5.75
CA LYS A 178 -17.69 1.57 6.14
C LYS A 178 -16.16 1.42 6.21
N SER A 179 -15.66 0.29 6.71
CA SER A 179 -14.21 0.05 6.78
C SER A 179 -13.59 -0.12 5.40
N LEU A 180 -14.27 -0.80 4.48
CA LEU A 180 -13.87 -0.88 3.07
C LEU A 180 -13.91 0.48 2.37
N GLU A 181 -14.96 1.28 2.59
CA GLU A 181 -15.09 2.62 2.02
C GLU A 181 -13.98 3.55 2.52
N LYS A 182 -13.68 3.50 3.82
CA LYS A 182 -12.56 4.26 4.39
C LYS A 182 -11.22 3.88 3.74
N LEU A 183 -10.94 2.57 3.63
CA LEU A 183 -9.71 2.09 3.00
C LEU A 183 -9.64 2.50 1.52
N ARG A 184 -10.78 2.45 0.81
CA ARG A 184 -10.87 2.92 -0.58
C ARG A 184 -10.57 4.41 -0.70
N ASN A 185 -11.08 5.24 0.20
CA ASN A 185 -10.78 6.68 0.22
C ASN A 185 -9.29 6.94 0.47
N GLU A 186 -8.67 6.24 1.42
CA GLU A 186 -7.21 6.33 1.67
C GLU A 186 -6.40 5.96 0.41
N VAL A 187 -6.81 4.91 -0.32
CA VAL A 187 -6.19 4.53 -1.60
C VAL A 187 -6.36 5.62 -2.67
N TYR A 188 -7.54 6.24 -2.78
CA TYR A 188 -7.77 7.34 -3.71
C TYR A 188 -6.95 8.58 -3.36
N GLU A 189 -6.85 8.95 -2.09
CA GLU A 189 -6.01 10.07 -1.64
C GLU A 189 -4.53 9.86 -2.05
N LYS A 190 -3.98 8.66 -1.79
CA LYS A 190 -2.63 8.31 -2.24
C LYS A 190 -2.48 8.32 -3.76
N MET A 191 -3.52 7.93 -4.50
CA MET A 191 -3.53 8.00 -5.96
C MET A 191 -3.48 9.45 -6.46
N GLU A 192 -4.21 10.37 -5.81
CA GLU A 192 -4.16 11.79 -6.15
C GLU A 192 -2.79 12.39 -5.84
N GLU A 193 -2.17 12.05 -4.70
CA GLU A 193 -0.78 12.45 -4.41
C GLU A 193 0.19 11.98 -5.51
N LEU A 194 0.03 10.73 -5.97
CA LEU A 194 0.83 10.19 -7.07
C LEU A 194 0.60 10.95 -8.39
N LYS A 195 -0.64 11.34 -8.69
CA LYS A 195 -0.97 12.18 -9.85
C LYS A 195 -0.32 13.56 -9.77
N GLU A 196 -0.27 14.17 -8.59
CA GLU A 196 0.41 15.44 -8.40
C GLU A 196 1.92 15.34 -8.64
N ILE A 197 2.57 14.30 -8.10
CA ILE A 197 4.00 14.07 -8.32
C ILE A 197 4.28 13.81 -9.79
N THR A 198 3.47 12.96 -10.44
CA THR A 198 3.64 12.68 -11.87
C THR A 198 3.47 13.92 -12.72
N LYS A 199 2.49 14.79 -12.44
CA LYS A 199 2.35 16.08 -13.13
C LYS A 199 3.62 16.94 -13.04
N ARG A 200 4.28 16.98 -11.88
CA ARG A 200 5.58 17.69 -11.73
C ARG A 200 6.69 17.07 -12.59
N ILE A 201 6.68 15.75 -12.78
CA ILE A 201 7.60 15.06 -13.71
C ILE A 201 7.28 15.45 -15.15
N GLU A 202 5.99 15.50 -15.51
CA GLU A 202 5.55 15.91 -16.86
C GLU A 202 5.99 17.34 -17.16
N ASP A 203 5.79 18.27 -16.22
CA ASP A 203 6.18 19.67 -16.37
C ASP A 203 7.72 19.82 -16.48
N LYS A 204 8.47 19.02 -15.71
CA LYS A 204 9.94 19.10 -15.65
C LYS A 204 10.62 18.56 -16.91
N PHE A 205 10.15 17.41 -17.42
CA PHE A 205 10.82 16.71 -18.53
C PHE A 205 10.01 16.75 -19.85
N GLY A 206 8.83 17.35 -19.84
CA GLY A 206 7.89 17.35 -20.96
C GLY A 206 7.34 15.97 -21.31
N LEU A 207 7.46 14.96 -20.44
CA LEU A 207 7.03 13.59 -20.74
C LEU A 207 5.63 13.34 -20.20
N LYS A 208 4.76 12.69 -20.98
CA LYS A 208 3.49 12.19 -20.47
C LYS A 208 3.72 10.92 -19.65
N VAL A 209 3.34 10.92 -18.38
CA VAL A 209 3.60 9.81 -17.45
C VAL A 209 2.33 8.97 -17.26
N LYS A 210 2.40 7.70 -17.67
CA LYS A 210 1.34 6.72 -17.44
C LYS A 210 1.54 6.02 -16.09
N ILE A 211 0.67 6.33 -15.12
CA ILE A 211 0.67 5.68 -13.81
C ILE A 211 0.31 4.20 -13.94
N GLY A 212 -0.65 3.81 -14.79
CA GLY A 212 -0.97 2.41 -15.08
C GLY A 212 -1.53 1.61 -13.89
N ILE A 213 -2.29 2.28 -13.02
CA ILE A 213 -3.05 1.66 -11.91
C ILE A 213 -4.53 2.01 -12.12
N GLU A 214 -5.38 0.99 -12.12
CA GLU A 214 -6.83 1.14 -12.17
C GLU A 214 -7.43 0.43 -10.95
N ILE A 215 -8.29 1.12 -10.21
CA ILE A 215 -8.95 0.59 -9.01
C ILE A 215 -10.31 0.02 -9.43
N PRO A 216 -10.54 -1.31 -9.36
CA PRO A 216 -11.81 -1.90 -9.73
C PRO A 216 -12.94 -1.49 -8.80
N ASP A 217 -14.16 -1.39 -9.34
CA ASP A 217 -15.36 -1.03 -8.55
C ASP A 217 -15.72 -2.07 -7.48
N ASN A 218 -15.42 -3.35 -7.70
CA ASN A 218 -15.73 -4.46 -6.80
C ASN A 218 -14.50 -4.99 -6.04
N CYS A 219 -13.57 -4.12 -5.69
CA CYS A 219 -12.33 -4.46 -4.99
C CYS A 219 -12.58 -4.65 -3.48
N ASP A 220 -12.23 -5.81 -2.95
CA ASP A 220 -12.32 -6.12 -1.51
C ASP A 220 -11.13 -5.56 -0.70
N SER A 221 -11.06 -5.87 0.60
CA SER A 221 -10.01 -5.34 1.48
C SER A 221 -8.60 -5.78 1.08
N GLU A 222 -8.44 -7.01 0.60
CA GLU A 222 -7.13 -7.54 0.20
C GLU A 222 -6.67 -6.90 -1.11
N CYS A 223 -7.58 -6.77 -2.07
CA CYS A 223 -7.39 -6.04 -3.31
C CYS A 223 -6.99 -4.58 -3.05
N LEU A 224 -7.70 -3.85 -2.17
CA LEU A 224 -7.39 -2.45 -1.85
C LEU A 224 -6.00 -2.30 -1.20
N LYS A 225 -5.63 -3.20 -0.27
CA LYS A 225 -4.28 -3.19 0.35
C LYS A 225 -3.18 -3.49 -0.67
N SER A 226 -3.45 -4.36 -1.64
CA SER A 226 -2.52 -4.63 -2.74
C SER A 226 -2.33 -3.38 -3.62
N MET A 227 -3.43 -2.70 -3.97
CA MET A 227 -3.39 -1.44 -4.71
C MET A 227 -2.63 -0.35 -3.95
N GLU A 228 -2.85 -0.22 -2.64
CA GLU A 228 -2.13 0.74 -1.81
C GLU A 228 -0.61 0.55 -1.88
N LYS A 229 -0.13 -0.70 -1.77
CA LYS A 229 1.29 -1.04 -1.89
C LYS A 229 1.86 -0.70 -3.25
N GLU A 230 1.10 -0.97 -4.32
CA GLU A 230 1.51 -0.68 -5.68
C GLU A 230 1.56 0.84 -5.94
N ILE A 231 0.61 1.61 -5.42
CA ILE A 231 0.63 3.09 -5.46
C ILE A 231 1.86 3.62 -4.73
N GLU A 232 2.15 3.11 -3.53
CA GLU A 232 3.32 3.54 -2.76
C GLU A 232 4.63 3.20 -3.48
N ARG A 233 4.72 2.03 -4.10
CA ARG A 233 5.87 1.66 -4.94
C ARG A 233 6.05 2.64 -6.09
N ARG A 234 4.98 2.96 -6.84
CA ARG A 234 5.07 3.92 -7.94
C ARG A 234 5.36 5.33 -7.46
N LYS A 235 4.85 5.74 -6.31
CA LYS A 235 5.18 7.02 -5.66
C LYS A 235 6.67 7.14 -5.36
N ASN A 236 7.28 6.09 -4.81
CA ASN A 236 8.72 6.06 -4.57
C ASN A 236 9.53 6.18 -5.87
N ILE A 237 9.12 5.47 -6.92
CA ILE A 237 9.74 5.59 -8.25
C ILE A 237 9.59 7.03 -8.79
N ALA A 238 8.40 7.62 -8.69
CA ALA A 238 8.13 8.98 -9.15
C ALA A 238 9.01 10.01 -8.43
N LEU A 239 9.15 9.89 -7.11
CA LEU A 239 10.04 10.75 -6.34
C LEU A 239 11.51 10.62 -6.76
N GLN A 240 11.97 9.40 -7.05
CA GLN A 240 13.31 9.16 -7.58
C GLN A 240 13.49 9.76 -8.98
N VAL A 241 12.51 9.63 -9.88
CA VAL A 241 12.54 10.27 -11.21
C VAL A 241 12.59 11.79 -11.07
N LEU A 242 11.80 12.37 -10.17
CA LEU A 242 11.79 13.82 -9.92
C LEU A 242 13.16 14.35 -9.44
N SER A 243 13.93 13.51 -8.75
CA SER A 243 15.27 13.85 -8.26
C SER A 243 16.33 13.98 -9.35
N ILE A 244 16.08 13.44 -10.55
CA ILE A 244 17.01 13.53 -11.68
C ILE A 244 17.11 15.00 -12.11
N SER A 245 18.32 15.56 -12.07
CA SER A 245 18.56 17.00 -12.26
C SER A 245 18.70 17.41 -13.73
N GLN A 246 19.04 16.47 -14.60
CA GLN A 246 19.40 16.70 -16.00
C GLN A 246 18.22 16.50 -16.96
N ASP A 247 18.28 17.13 -18.13
CA ASP A 247 17.24 17.00 -19.16
C ASP A 247 17.33 15.64 -19.86
N ILE A 248 16.34 14.79 -19.61
CA ILE A 248 16.23 13.45 -20.19
C ILE A 248 16.03 13.52 -21.71
N ARG A 249 15.21 14.44 -22.21
CA ARG A 249 14.92 14.53 -23.66
C ARG A 249 16.17 14.92 -24.43
N GLU A 250 16.92 15.89 -23.92
CA GLU A 250 18.19 16.29 -24.50
C GLU A 250 19.17 15.10 -24.54
N GLY A 251 19.27 14.34 -23.44
CA GLY A 251 20.13 13.17 -23.38
C GLY A 251 19.74 12.06 -24.36
N VAL A 252 18.44 11.83 -24.57
CA VAL A 252 17.97 10.90 -25.60
C VAL A 252 18.38 11.35 -27.00
N MET A 253 18.18 12.63 -27.33
CA MET A 253 18.57 13.16 -28.65
C MET A 253 20.06 12.99 -28.93
N ILE A 254 20.91 13.36 -27.97
CA ILE A 254 22.37 13.23 -28.10
C ILE A 254 22.75 11.76 -28.26
N MET A 255 22.18 10.89 -27.43
CA MET A 255 22.46 9.45 -27.48
C MET A 255 22.07 8.84 -28.82
N GLU A 256 20.90 9.22 -29.39
CA GLU A 256 20.50 8.78 -30.73
C GLU A 256 21.50 9.24 -31.79
N GLU A 257 21.96 10.49 -31.73
CA GLU A 257 22.92 11.06 -32.67
C GLU A 257 24.29 10.36 -32.62
N ILE A 258 24.81 10.10 -31.41
CA ILE A 258 26.16 9.55 -31.24
C ILE A 258 26.24 8.03 -31.21
N SER A 259 25.10 7.32 -31.07
CA SER A 259 25.07 5.86 -30.93
C SER A 259 25.81 5.11 -32.05
N GLN A 260 25.43 5.33 -33.32
CA GLN A 260 26.08 4.65 -34.45
C GLN A 260 27.57 5.01 -34.60
N PRO A 261 27.97 6.30 -34.55
CA PRO A 261 29.38 6.67 -34.57
C PRO A 261 30.19 6.04 -33.43
N PHE A 262 29.65 6.04 -32.21
CA PHE A 262 30.28 5.44 -31.04
C PHE A 262 30.46 3.94 -31.23
N ASP A 263 29.39 3.21 -31.59
CA ASP A 263 29.40 1.76 -31.75
C ASP A 263 30.41 1.30 -32.81
N ARG A 264 30.55 2.07 -33.91
CA ARG A 264 31.59 1.81 -34.93
C ARG A 264 33.00 2.02 -34.40
N LEU A 265 33.20 3.02 -33.55
CA LEU A 265 34.50 3.35 -32.98
C LEU A 265 34.98 2.29 -31.97
N ILE A 266 34.06 1.80 -31.13
CA ILE A 266 34.37 0.77 -30.14
C ILE A 266 34.26 -0.66 -30.70
N GLY A 267 33.61 -0.85 -31.85
CA GLY A 267 33.44 -2.15 -32.50
C GLY A 267 32.36 -3.03 -31.87
N HIS A 268 31.36 -2.43 -31.21
CA HIS A 268 30.27 -3.11 -30.51
C HIS A 268 29.00 -2.25 -30.55
N ASP A 269 27.82 -2.87 -30.67
CA ASP A 269 26.50 -2.22 -30.75
C ASP A 269 25.92 -1.72 -29.40
N LEU A 270 26.77 -1.31 -28.47
CA LEU A 270 26.36 -1.08 -27.09
C LEU A 270 25.34 0.06 -26.94
N LEU A 271 25.64 1.26 -27.45
CA LEU A 271 24.72 2.39 -27.33
C LEU A 271 23.51 2.22 -28.25
N GLY A 272 23.66 1.56 -29.39
CA GLY A 272 22.55 1.17 -30.26
C GLY A 272 21.49 0.36 -29.50
N ARG A 273 21.89 -0.67 -28.76
CA ARG A 273 20.97 -1.47 -27.92
C ARG A 273 20.31 -0.63 -26.82
N VAL A 274 21.05 0.29 -26.20
CA VAL A 274 20.48 1.20 -25.19
C VAL A 274 19.42 2.11 -25.82
N VAL A 275 19.68 2.66 -27.01
CA VAL A 275 18.71 3.47 -27.77
C VAL A 275 17.44 2.67 -28.12
N GLU A 276 17.58 1.41 -28.51
CA GLU A 276 16.42 0.53 -28.74
C GLU A 276 15.58 0.36 -27.47
N ILE A 277 16.22 0.09 -26.33
CA ILE A 277 15.53 -0.02 -25.03
C ILE A 277 14.81 1.30 -24.68
N VAL A 278 15.43 2.45 -24.94
CA VAL A 278 14.85 3.79 -24.71
C VAL A 278 13.61 4.03 -25.57
N ARG A 279 13.63 3.56 -26.82
CA ARG A 279 12.46 3.61 -27.73
C ARG A 279 11.34 2.72 -27.25
N ASP A 280 11.66 1.52 -26.75
CA ASP A 280 10.68 0.55 -26.26
C ASP A 280 9.91 1.06 -25.03
N VAL A 281 10.58 1.77 -24.12
CA VAL A 281 9.92 2.37 -22.95
C VAL A 281 9.15 3.66 -23.27
N GLY A 282 9.24 4.15 -24.50
CA GLY A 282 8.41 5.24 -25.02
C GLY A 282 8.94 6.66 -24.78
N ILE A 283 10.12 6.82 -24.18
CA ILE A 283 10.70 8.15 -23.89
C ILE A 283 10.84 8.98 -25.17
N THR A 284 11.25 8.36 -26.29
CA THR A 284 11.34 9.02 -27.61
C THR A 284 10.00 9.51 -28.15
N LYS A 285 8.90 8.86 -27.77
CA LYS A 285 7.53 9.23 -28.15
C LYS A 285 6.93 10.29 -27.21
N GLY A 286 7.69 10.71 -26.19
CA GLY A 286 7.23 11.63 -25.16
C GLY A 286 6.23 11.03 -24.18
N GLU A 287 6.13 9.70 -24.10
CA GLU A 287 5.21 9.01 -23.19
C GLU A 287 5.90 7.84 -22.50
N VAL A 288 5.89 7.82 -21.17
CA VAL A 288 6.63 6.82 -20.37
C VAL A 288 5.72 6.19 -19.31
N LYS A 289 5.92 4.90 -19.05
CA LYS A 289 5.27 4.22 -17.92
C LYS A 289 6.06 4.47 -16.65
N LEU A 290 5.35 4.68 -15.53
CA LEU A 290 5.99 4.83 -14.24
C LEU A 290 6.35 3.45 -13.66
N ASP A 291 7.47 2.89 -14.12
CA ASP A 291 8.00 1.62 -13.68
C ASP A 291 9.53 1.65 -13.47
N GLU A 292 10.04 0.57 -12.89
CA GLU A 292 11.45 0.46 -12.49
C GLU A 292 12.40 0.44 -13.70
N LYS A 293 11.97 -0.15 -14.81
CA LYS A 293 12.74 -0.19 -16.07
C LYS A 293 12.91 1.22 -16.64
N SER A 294 11.81 1.96 -16.73
CA SER A 294 11.79 3.34 -17.22
C SER A 294 12.63 4.26 -16.34
N TYR A 295 12.52 4.12 -15.01
CA TYR A 295 13.37 4.85 -14.08
C TYR A 295 14.87 4.56 -14.28
N LYS A 296 15.28 3.29 -14.40
CA LYS A 296 16.69 2.94 -14.64
C LYS A 296 17.26 3.63 -15.88
N ILE A 297 16.48 3.68 -16.96
CA ILE A 297 16.88 4.34 -18.21
C ILE A 297 16.98 5.85 -18.04
N MET A 298 15.96 6.49 -17.44
CA MET A 298 15.98 7.93 -17.18
C MET A 298 17.16 8.31 -16.28
N LYS A 299 17.44 7.50 -15.25
CA LYS A 299 18.59 7.70 -14.38
C LYS A 299 19.91 7.57 -15.15
N PHE A 300 20.08 6.53 -15.95
CA PHE A 300 21.25 6.36 -16.81
C PHE A 300 21.50 7.58 -17.70
N ILE A 301 20.45 8.08 -18.38
CA ILE A 301 20.55 9.27 -19.22
C ILE A 301 20.93 10.50 -18.39
N GLY A 302 20.25 10.70 -17.26
CA GLY A 302 20.49 11.85 -16.39
C GLY A 302 21.90 11.86 -15.79
N ASP A 303 22.38 10.72 -15.31
CA ASP A 303 23.70 10.58 -14.69
C ASP A 303 24.84 10.75 -15.73
N ASN A 304 24.59 10.41 -17.00
CA ASN A 304 25.61 10.44 -18.05
C ASN A 304 25.47 11.60 -19.05
N LEU A 305 24.50 12.51 -18.89
CA LEU A 305 24.23 13.57 -19.88
C LEU A 305 25.47 14.40 -20.23
N ALA A 306 26.26 14.79 -19.23
CA ALA A 306 27.49 15.57 -19.46
C ALA A 306 28.53 14.80 -20.29
N ILE A 307 28.71 13.51 -20.00
CA ILE A 307 29.65 12.66 -20.74
C ILE A 307 29.17 12.46 -22.18
N LEU A 308 27.86 12.24 -22.38
CA LEU A 308 27.25 12.11 -23.70
C LEU A 308 27.45 13.39 -24.54
N LYS A 309 27.29 14.58 -23.95
CA LYS A 309 27.58 15.87 -24.61
C LYS A 309 29.02 15.97 -25.07
N ASP A 310 29.95 15.57 -24.21
CA ASP A 310 31.38 15.69 -24.48
C ASP A 310 31.90 14.63 -25.45
N LEU A 311 31.19 13.50 -25.58
CA LEU A 311 31.56 12.43 -26.49
C LEU A 311 31.44 12.81 -27.96
N LYS A 312 30.44 13.62 -28.34
CA LYS A 312 30.20 13.99 -29.74
C LYS A 312 31.46 14.52 -30.47
N PRO A 313 32.11 15.61 -30.00
CA PRO A 313 33.32 16.12 -30.67
C PRO A 313 34.49 15.12 -30.64
N VAL A 314 34.59 14.29 -29.60
CA VAL A 314 35.65 13.29 -29.46
C VAL A 314 35.50 12.15 -30.47
N ILE A 315 34.27 11.69 -30.70
CA ILE A 315 33.95 10.65 -31.68
C ILE A 315 34.17 11.17 -33.11
N GLU A 316 33.75 12.40 -33.41
CA GLU A 316 33.97 13.04 -34.71
C GLU A 316 35.46 13.15 -35.05
N ALA A 317 36.29 13.44 -34.04
CA ALA A 317 37.75 13.48 -34.18
C ALA A 317 38.42 12.09 -34.28
N LYS A 318 37.67 11.00 -34.00
CA LYS A 318 38.17 9.60 -33.96
C LYS A 318 39.37 9.41 -33.03
N ARG A 319 39.38 10.09 -31.88
CA ARG A 319 40.52 10.09 -30.93
C ARG A 319 40.33 9.17 -29.73
N LEU A 320 39.17 8.51 -29.61
CA LEU A 320 38.93 7.54 -28.54
C LEU A 320 39.60 6.19 -28.89
N ALA A 321 40.25 5.57 -27.91
CA ALA A 321 40.77 4.21 -28.06
C ALA A 321 39.63 3.18 -28.12
N SER A 322 39.87 2.04 -28.79
CA SER A 322 38.96 0.89 -28.72
C SER A 322 38.91 0.36 -27.29
N VAL A 323 37.71 0.04 -26.81
CA VAL A 323 37.48 -0.46 -25.45
C VAL A 323 36.80 -1.81 -25.52
N ARG A 324 37.22 -2.75 -24.66
CA ARG A 324 36.58 -4.05 -24.55
C ARG A 324 35.22 -3.89 -23.87
N VAL A 325 34.17 -4.33 -24.55
CA VAL A 325 32.81 -4.35 -24.00
C VAL A 325 32.52 -5.73 -23.39
N PRO A 326 32.19 -5.81 -22.09
CA PRO A 326 31.78 -7.06 -21.46
C PRO A 326 30.35 -7.48 -21.86
N GLU A 327 29.99 -8.74 -21.64
CA GLU A 327 28.62 -9.24 -21.79
C GLU A 327 27.77 -8.92 -20.53
N GLY A 328 26.46 -8.71 -20.71
CA GLY A 328 25.54 -8.37 -19.62
C GLY A 328 24.44 -7.37 -20.02
N ASP A 329 23.83 -6.73 -19.01
CA ASP A 329 22.78 -5.73 -19.22
C ASP A 329 23.32 -4.49 -19.96
N PRO A 330 22.74 -4.09 -21.10
CA PRO A 330 23.27 -3.00 -21.91
C PRO A 330 23.35 -1.66 -21.17
N ILE A 331 22.42 -1.37 -20.25
CA ILE A 331 22.38 -0.10 -19.52
C ILE A 331 23.49 -0.07 -18.48
N GLU A 332 23.65 -1.13 -17.69
CA GLU A 332 24.69 -1.22 -16.65
C GLU A 332 26.10 -1.18 -17.26
N ILE A 333 26.29 -1.85 -18.39
CA ILE A 333 27.55 -1.85 -19.12
C ILE A 333 27.84 -0.47 -19.70
N ALA A 334 26.85 0.17 -20.35
CA ALA A 334 27.02 1.51 -20.89
C ALA A 334 27.34 2.52 -19.79
N ASP A 335 26.65 2.46 -18.65
CA ASP A 335 26.89 3.33 -17.51
C ASP A 335 28.35 3.21 -17.01
N SER A 336 28.79 1.98 -16.79
CA SER A 336 30.15 1.69 -16.32
C SER A 336 31.21 2.14 -17.33
N LEU A 337 30.98 1.88 -18.62
CA LEU A 337 31.89 2.25 -19.70
C LEU A 337 32.01 3.77 -19.82
N LEU A 338 30.89 4.49 -19.89
CA LEU A 338 30.85 5.95 -20.01
C LEU A 338 31.58 6.62 -18.84
N LYS A 339 31.34 6.14 -17.62
CA LYS A 339 32.06 6.60 -16.42
C LYS A 339 33.56 6.31 -16.52
N GLY A 340 33.93 5.11 -16.98
CA GLY A 340 35.33 4.71 -17.17
C GLY A 340 36.09 5.57 -18.18
N ILE A 341 35.43 6.02 -19.26
CA ILE A 341 36.06 6.86 -20.29
C ILE A 341 35.91 8.37 -20.04
N SER A 342 35.13 8.79 -19.04
CA SER A 342 34.76 10.19 -18.82
C SER A 342 35.94 11.15 -18.72
N VAL A 343 37.00 10.76 -18.00
CA VAL A 343 38.22 11.56 -17.82
C VAL A 343 38.95 11.73 -19.14
N GLU A 344 39.04 10.66 -19.93
CA GLU A 344 39.72 10.68 -21.23
C GLU A 344 38.95 11.49 -22.26
N VAL A 345 37.62 11.36 -22.28
CA VAL A 345 36.72 12.18 -23.12
C VAL A 345 36.91 13.67 -22.79
N SER A 346 36.92 14.01 -21.51
CA SER A 346 37.11 15.40 -21.06
C SER A 346 38.48 15.95 -21.48
N ARG A 347 39.53 15.15 -21.34
CA ARG A 347 40.90 15.50 -21.74
C ARG A 347 40.99 15.75 -23.25
N ILE A 348 40.46 14.84 -24.07
CA ILE A 348 40.49 14.98 -25.54
C ILE A 348 39.66 16.19 -25.99
N LYS A 349 38.50 16.43 -25.38
CA LYS A 349 37.67 17.60 -25.69
C LYS A 349 38.45 18.90 -25.46
N GLN A 350 39.15 19.03 -24.33
CA GLN A 350 39.99 20.21 -24.05
C GLN A 350 41.11 20.38 -25.09
N GLU A 351 41.76 19.28 -25.48
CA GLU A 351 42.77 19.33 -26.55
C GLU A 351 42.19 19.80 -27.88
N LEU A 352 41.00 19.33 -28.25
CA LEU A 352 40.30 19.75 -29.48
C LEU A 352 39.88 21.23 -29.44
N GLU A 353 39.46 21.73 -28.27
CA GLU A 353 39.15 23.15 -28.08
C GLU A 353 40.40 24.02 -28.29
N ILE A 354 41.53 23.63 -27.68
CA ILE A 354 42.83 24.30 -27.86
C ILE A 354 43.27 24.26 -29.32
N GLU A 355 43.19 23.09 -29.98
CA GLU A 355 43.55 22.95 -31.40
C GLU A 355 42.68 23.82 -32.31
N ASN A 356 41.38 23.92 -32.05
CA ASN A 356 40.46 24.76 -32.81
C ASN A 356 40.76 26.25 -32.63
N GLU A 357 41.06 26.67 -31.40
CA GLU A 357 41.46 28.05 -31.12
C GLU A 357 42.80 28.40 -31.77
N MET A 358 43.75 27.47 -31.74
CA MET A 358 45.01 27.59 -32.50
C MET A 358 44.75 27.74 -33.99
N ARG A 359 43.91 26.90 -34.61
CA ARG A 359 43.55 27.01 -36.03
C ARG A 359 42.90 28.36 -36.36
N ARG A 360 42.05 28.89 -35.46
CA ARG A 360 41.39 30.19 -35.66
C ARG A 360 42.38 31.35 -35.64
N LEU A 361 43.37 31.31 -34.74
CA LEU A 361 44.38 32.37 -34.60
C LEU A 361 45.51 32.27 -35.63
N MET A 362 45.82 31.06 -36.13
CA MET A 362 46.98 30.80 -36.99
C MET A 362 47.06 31.72 -38.22
N PRO A 363 46.00 31.95 -39.02
CA PRO A 363 46.09 32.80 -40.20
C PRO A 363 46.42 34.26 -39.88
N ALA A 364 45.98 34.77 -38.72
CA ALA A 364 46.30 36.12 -38.28
C ALA A 364 47.77 36.21 -37.85
N LEU A 365 48.24 35.22 -37.09
CA LEU A 365 49.64 35.13 -36.67
C LEU A 365 50.59 34.97 -37.87
N GLU A 366 50.25 34.13 -38.85
CA GLU A 366 51.00 33.96 -40.09
C GLU A 366 51.12 35.29 -40.86
N ARG A 367 50.02 36.06 -40.99
CA ARG A 367 50.05 37.40 -41.61
C ARG A 367 50.95 38.38 -40.84
N MET A 368 50.93 38.35 -39.51
CA MET A 368 51.81 39.18 -38.70
C MET A 368 53.28 38.85 -38.94
N VAL A 369 53.65 37.56 -38.97
CA VAL A 369 55.02 37.13 -39.24
C VAL A 369 55.45 37.52 -40.66
N ILE A 370 54.60 37.32 -41.67
CA ILE A 370 54.88 37.74 -43.05
C ILE A 370 55.10 39.25 -43.13
N SER A 371 54.22 40.05 -42.52
CA SER A 371 54.34 41.52 -42.48
C SER A 371 55.58 41.98 -41.71
N GLU A 372 56.07 41.20 -40.76
CA GLU A 372 57.26 41.54 -40.01
C GLU A 372 58.54 41.21 -40.77
N LEU A 373 58.56 40.07 -41.46
CA LEU A 373 59.67 39.63 -42.31
C LEU A 373 59.76 40.39 -43.64
N SER A 374 58.72 41.13 -44.04
CA SER A 374 58.80 42.03 -45.20
C SER A 374 59.77 43.19 -44.99
N THR A 375 60.20 43.45 -43.75
CA THR A 375 61.18 44.51 -43.41
C THR A 375 62.63 44.02 -43.40
N GLY A 376 62.88 42.71 -43.55
CA GLY A 376 64.21 42.11 -43.53
C GLY A 376 64.23 40.72 -42.90
N GLU A 377 65.41 40.11 -42.88
CA GLU A 377 65.64 38.84 -42.19
C GLU A 377 65.78 39.05 -40.68
N LYS A 378 65.19 38.15 -39.89
CA LYS A 378 65.15 38.25 -38.42
C LYS A 378 65.49 36.91 -37.78
N ARG A 379 66.04 36.93 -36.57
CA ARG A 379 66.09 35.72 -35.74
C ARG A 379 64.68 35.36 -35.32
N ILE A 380 64.41 34.06 -35.13
CA ILE A 380 63.10 33.57 -34.65
C ILE A 380 62.64 34.37 -33.43
N GLU A 381 63.54 34.59 -32.46
CA GLU A 381 63.25 35.28 -31.21
C GLU A 381 62.87 36.76 -31.35
N GLU A 382 63.26 37.39 -32.46
CA GLU A 382 63.02 38.81 -32.76
C GLU A 382 61.65 39.06 -33.39
N ILE A 383 60.92 38.00 -33.76
CA ILE A 383 59.58 38.06 -34.38
C ILE A 383 58.53 38.30 -33.27
N ARG A 384 57.77 39.39 -33.43
CA ARG A 384 56.77 39.95 -32.50
C ARG A 384 55.41 39.28 -32.64
N ILE A 385 55.39 37.98 -32.36
CA ILE A 385 54.17 37.22 -32.05
C ILE A 385 54.32 36.56 -30.67
N PRO A 386 53.21 36.18 -30.00
CA PRO A 386 53.30 35.56 -28.67
C PRO A 386 54.21 34.33 -28.70
N ALA A 387 55.13 34.24 -27.74
CA ALA A 387 56.21 33.26 -27.74
C ALA A 387 55.73 31.81 -27.87
N ALA A 388 54.57 31.48 -27.30
CA ALA A 388 53.96 30.16 -27.36
C ALA A 388 53.63 29.67 -28.78
N PHE A 389 53.39 30.57 -29.75
CA PHE A 389 53.01 30.22 -31.13
C PHE A 389 54.15 30.37 -32.13
N ARG A 390 55.26 31.01 -31.72
CA ARG A 390 56.33 31.47 -32.61
C ARG A 390 56.94 30.36 -33.46
N ASN A 391 57.36 29.26 -32.83
CA ASN A 391 57.98 28.14 -33.53
C ASN A 391 57.01 27.44 -34.48
N GLU A 392 55.76 27.29 -34.07
CA GLU A 392 54.73 26.59 -34.85
C GLU A 392 54.30 27.39 -36.09
N VAL A 393 54.11 28.71 -35.94
CA VAL A 393 53.81 29.61 -37.07
C VAL A 393 54.94 29.60 -38.10
N ILE A 394 56.20 29.68 -37.65
CA ILE A 394 57.36 29.66 -38.55
C ILE A 394 57.49 28.30 -39.24
N ARG A 395 57.29 27.19 -38.52
CA ARG A 395 57.28 25.83 -39.10
C ARG A 395 56.27 25.72 -40.24
N ARG A 396 55.03 26.16 -40.03
CA ARG A 396 53.97 26.13 -41.06
C ARG A 396 54.29 27.01 -42.26
N LEU A 397 54.83 28.21 -42.04
CA LEU A 397 55.26 29.09 -43.12
C LEU A 397 56.43 28.50 -43.92
N LYS A 398 57.36 27.78 -43.28
CA LYS A 398 58.45 27.06 -43.95
C LYS A 398 57.91 25.91 -44.80
N GLU A 399 57.03 25.10 -44.23
CA GLU A 399 56.37 23.97 -44.93
C GLU A 399 55.53 24.45 -46.12
N SER A 400 54.89 25.61 -45.98
CA SER A 400 54.15 26.26 -47.07
C SER A 400 55.05 26.94 -48.11
N GLY A 401 56.37 26.92 -47.92
CA GLY A 401 57.36 27.52 -48.81
C GLY A 401 57.38 29.05 -48.83
N ILE A 402 56.72 29.70 -47.86
CA ILE A 402 56.59 31.16 -47.78
C ILE A 402 57.85 31.79 -47.15
N VAL A 403 58.46 31.11 -46.17
CA VAL A 403 59.69 31.55 -45.51
C VAL A 403 60.77 30.49 -45.62
N GLU A 404 62.04 30.90 -45.56
CA GLU A 404 63.20 30.02 -45.51
C GLU A 404 64.15 30.43 -44.38
N GLU A 405 64.98 29.48 -43.94
CA GLU A 405 66.01 29.72 -42.93
C GLU A 405 67.39 29.71 -43.58
N VAL A 406 68.15 30.78 -43.37
CA VAL A 406 69.52 30.94 -43.90
C VAL A 406 70.40 31.44 -42.75
N ASN A 407 71.44 30.68 -42.41
CA ASN A 407 72.40 31.03 -41.34
C ASN A 407 71.75 31.38 -39.98
N GLY A 408 70.65 30.70 -39.62
CA GLY A 408 69.92 30.93 -38.37
C GLY A 408 68.99 32.17 -38.37
N LEU A 409 68.81 32.81 -39.53
CA LEU A 409 67.85 33.89 -39.76
C LEU A 409 66.68 33.39 -40.61
N ILE A 410 65.48 33.83 -40.26
CA ILE A 410 64.26 33.56 -41.03
C ILE A 410 64.01 34.75 -41.96
N ARG A 411 63.72 34.46 -43.23
CA ARG A 411 63.36 35.47 -44.23
C ARG A 411 62.23 34.98 -45.14
N LEU A 412 61.53 35.92 -45.78
CA LEU A 412 60.59 35.57 -46.85
C LEU A 412 61.37 34.97 -48.04
N LYS A 413 60.88 33.85 -48.56
CA LYS A 413 61.45 33.25 -49.76
C LYS A 413 61.13 34.16 -50.94
N LYS A 414 62.16 34.60 -51.67
CA LYS A 414 61.95 35.38 -52.91
C LYS A 414 61.23 34.47 -53.92
N GLN A 415 60.05 34.88 -54.35
CA GLN A 415 59.37 34.26 -55.48
C GLN A 415 60.14 34.50 -56.77
#